data_AF-A0A6J4JVR2-F1
#
_entry.id   AF-A0A6J4JVR2-F1
#
_cell.length_a   1.000
_cell.length_b   1.000
_cell.length_c   1.000
_cell.angle_alpha   90.00
_cell.angle_beta   90.00
_cell.angle_gamma   90.00
#
_symmetry.space_group_name_H-M   'P 1'
#
loop_
_entity.id
_entity.type
_entity.pdbx_description
1 polymer ?
#
loop_
_entity_poly.entity_id
_entity_poly.type
_entity_poly.pdbx_seq_one_letter_code
_entity_poly.pdbx_strand_id
1 'polypeptide(L)'
;MKNLSLCVLLLSLLLPPAAAQFREDFDAATPGFTSQGLPGWNAVTGDGTALFTQRIDSGVATLRLDARPDKRNIWYAFVHRDASGPLNLKNLARPGYGLRITARVKPSHGPRRVNLYLKSLASGDEFLREFDLPAAGQWYEISMTTGPFRHQAGKSLLGQVSFMDWGNTAVYELAVDYLRVDVVKLAQAGPDQGQPLPYRPPLADAAGFGLEIPVAADVTVDRQYPDVNLAPWVADGAADGPLLAVDGSRMALLRWDLSALKGKQVKGPGQFEFYARSVYRLAQNPKDFGEVRISEILGGTPDWPEESITLEGLLGGRPEAEVFNEQTIVDVAVTPGPGGKTVVTISQPVLQRLVDGRTKGLVIRPLGAISAVLRDADAAGGRYAARLRLNVE
;
A
#
# COMPACT_ATOMS: atom_id res chain seq x y z
N MET A 1 36.00 -12.74 53.28
CA MET A 1 34.74 -12.13 52.80
C MET A 1 34.93 -11.61 51.37
N LYS A 2 34.87 -12.48 50.36
CA LYS A 2 34.77 -12.14 48.93
C LYS A 2 34.07 -13.33 48.26
N ASN A 3 33.24 -13.06 47.25
CA ASN A 3 32.53 -14.01 46.37
C ASN A 3 31.03 -14.23 46.70
N LEU A 4 30.24 -13.15 46.82
CA LEU A 4 28.77 -13.24 46.78
C LEU A 4 28.10 -12.34 45.72
N SER A 5 28.86 -11.82 44.75
CA SER A 5 28.33 -10.86 43.75
C SER A 5 28.24 -11.38 42.32
N LEU A 6 28.54 -12.66 42.06
CA LEU A 6 28.54 -13.21 40.69
C LEU A 6 27.29 -14.05 40.33
N CYS A 7 26.46 -14.44 41.31
CA CYS A 7 25.29 -15.29 41.06
C CYS A 7 24.02 -14.53 40.63
N VAL A 8 23.95 -13.21 40.79
CA VAL A 8 22.73 -12.44 40.46
C VAL A 8 22.69 -12.01 38.99
N LEU A 9 23.83 -11.99 38.28
CA LEU A 9 23.90 -11.55 36.89
C LEU A 9 23.60 -12.65 35.85
N LEU A 10 23.63 -13.93 36.24
CA LEU A 10 23.36 -15.07 35.34
C LEU A 10 21.91 -15.58 35.43
N LEU A 11 21.17 -15.26 36.50
CA LEU A 11 19.77 -15.70 36.64
C LEU A 11 18.77 -14.82 35.87
N SER A 12 19.15 -13.58 35.52
CA SER A 12 18.32 -12.68 34.71
C SER A 12 18.33 -12.99 33.21
N LEU A 13 19.22 -13.89 32.75
CA LEU A 13 19.30 -14.35 31.35
C LEU A 13 18.46 -15.61 31.08
N LEU A 14 17.81 -16.17 32.10
CA LEU A 14 16.98 -17.39 32.01
C LEU A 14 15.49 -17.14 32.24
N LEU A 15 15.05 -15.87 32.35
CA LEU A 15 13.63 -15.58 32.32
C LEU A 15 13.14 -15.83 30.89
N PRO A 16 12.26 -16.84 30.66
CA PRO A 16 11.68 -17.02 29.34
C PRO A 16 11.03 -15.69 28.93
N PRO A 17 11.15 -15.29 27.65
CA PRO A 17 10.42 -14.12 27.16
C PRO A 17 8.97 -14.32 27.57
N ALA A 18 8.38 -13.31 28.22
CA ALA A 18 7.01 -13.39 28.70
C ALA A 18 6.14 -13.93 27.57
N ALA A 19 5.57 -15.13 27.79
CA ALA A 19 4.80 -15.81 26.77
C ALA A 19 3.69 -14.87 26.30
N ALA A 20 3.53 -14.78 24.98
CA ALA A 20 2.44 -14.03 24.40
C ALA A 20 1.11 -14.54 24.97
N GLN A 21 0.17 -13.63 25.20
CA GLN A 21 -1.16 -14.01 25.68
C GLN A 21 -1.91 -14.78 24.57
N PHE A 22 -1.95 -14.24 23.35
CA PHE A 22 -2.41 -14.98 22.17
C PHE A 22 -1.27 -15.12 21.16
N ARG A 23 -1.04 -16.34 20.67
CA ARG A 23 -0.09 -16.65 19.60
C ARG A 23 -0.58 -17.84 18.77
N GLU A 24 -0.54 -17.69 17.46
CA GLU A 24 -0.72 -18.76 16.48
C GLU A 24 0.59 -18.97 15.74
N ASP A 25 1.13 -20.18 15.80
CA ASP A 25 2.35 -20.63 15.11
C ASP A 25 2.04 -21.62 13.97
N PHE A 26 0.76 -21.89 13.69
CA PHE A 26 0.31 -22.73 12.58
C PHE A 26 0.93 -24.15 12.58
N ASP A 27 0.99 -24.79 13.74
CA ASP A 27 1.59 -26.13 13.91
C ASP A 27 0.78 -27.26 13.25
N ALA A 28 -0.53 -27.03 13.02
CA ALA A 28 -1.44 -28.03 12.47
C ALA A 28 -1.51 -27.94 10.93
N ALA A 29 -0.66 -28.73 10.26
CA ALA A 29 -0.63 -28.83 8.80
C ALA A 29 -2.01 -29.14 8.19
N THR A 30 -2.30 -28.56 7.03
CA THR A 30 -3.50 -28.87 6.24
C THR A 30 -3.15 -29.76 5.04
N PRO A 31 -4.09 -30.58 4.51
CA PRO A 31 -3.82 -31.49 3.39
C PRO A 31 -3.44 -30.78 2.07
N GLY A 32 -3.75 -29.48 1.97
CA GLY A 32 -3.51 -28.66 0.78
C GLY A 32 -4.14 -27.29 0.91
N PHE A 33 -4.23 -26.58 -0.22
CA PHE A 33 -4.95 -25.31 -0.32
C PHE A 33 -6.45 -25.55 -0.25
N THR A 34 -7.14 -24.77 0.59
CA THR A 34 -8.59 -24.79 0.76
C THR A 34 -9.18 -23.39 0.61
N SER A 35 -10.40 -23.29 0.09
CA SER A 35 -11.18 -22.04 0.08
C SER A 35 -12.08 -21.89 1.32
N GLN A 36 -12.10 -22.89 2.20
CA GLN A 36 -12.97 -22.92 3.39
C GLN A 36 -12.34 -22.27 4.63
N GLY A 37 -11.14 -21.67 4.50
CA GLY A 37 -10.39 -21.14 5.62
C GLY A 37 -9.48 -22.17 6.30
N LEU A 38 -8.59 -21.67 7.15
CA LEU A 38 -7.73 -22.49 8.00
C LEU A 38 -8.50 -22.92 9.26
N PRO A 39 -8.17 -24.05 9.91
CA PRO A 39 -8.83 -24.48 11.13
C PRO A 39 -8.87 -23.38 12.21
N GLY A 40 -10.06 -22.94 12.61
CA GLY A 40 -10.25 -21.87 13.60
C GLY A 40 -10.07 -20.44 13.09
N TRP A 41 -9.88 -20.26 11.78
CA TRP A 41 -9.74 -18.96 11.11
C TRP A 41 -10.86 -18.75 10.10
N ASN A 42 -11.37 -17.53 10.00
CA ASN A 42 -12.24 -17.17 8.87
C ASN A 42 -11.37 -16.56 7.78
N ALA A 43 -11.61 -16.99 6.54
CA ALA A 43 -11.02 -16.41 5.35
C ALA A 43 -12.09 -15.60 4.60
N VAL A 44 -11.74 -14.39 4.18
CA VAL A 44 -12.64 -13.51 3.45
C VAL A 44 -11.92 -12.94 2.23
N THR A 45 -12.64 -12.87 1.12
CA THR A 45 -12.26 -12.16 -0.10
C THR A 45 -13.46 -11.34 -0.58
N GLY A 46 -13.23 -10.21 -1.23
CA GLY A 46 -14.33 -9.35 -1.69
C GLY A 46 -13.92 -8.28 -2.68
N ASP A 47 -14.91 -7.47 -3.08
CA ASP A 47 -14.92 -6.42 -4.12
C ASP A 47 -14.61 -6.88 -5.57
N GLY A 48 -13.93 -8.01 -5.69
CA GLY A 48 -13.45 -8.59 -6.94
C GLY A 48 -13.89 -10.03 -7.20
N THR A 49 -13.26 -10.64 -8.20
CA THR A 49 -13.44 -12.05 -8.59
C THR A 49 -12.18 -12.89 -8.36
N ALA A 50 -11.23 -12.37 -7.57
CA ALA A 50 -10.03 -13.08 -7.16
C ALA A 50 -10.35 -14.31 -6.30
N LEU A 51 -9.61 -15.40 -6.52
CA LEU A 51 -9.82 -16.67 -5.83
C LEU A 51 -8.86 -16.78 -4.65
N PHE A 52 -9.41 -16.82 -3.43
CA PHE A 52 -8.62 -16.86 -2.20
C PHE A 52 -8.59 -18.27 -1.61
N THR A 53 -7.39 -18.81 -1.41
CA THR A 53 -7.15 -20.12 -0.80
C THR A 53 -6.02 -20.06 0.22
N GLN A 54 -6.03 -20.96 1.19
CA GLN A 54 -5.03 -20.98 2.26
C GLN A 54 -4.58 -22.41 2.54
N ARG A 55 -3.35 -22.56 3.02
CA ARG A 55 -2.84 -23.82 3.58
C ARG A 55 -1.92 -23.56 4.75
N ILE A 56 -1.70 -24.59 5.56
CA ILE A 56 -0.64 -24.63 6.56
C ILE A 56 0.31 -25.75 6.18
N ASP A 57 1.61 -25.43 6.11
CA ASP A 57 2.67 -26.39 5.89
C ASP A 57 3.91 -25.95 6.68
N SER A 58 4.55 -26.89 7.37
CA SER A 58 5.82 -26.68 8.07
C SER A 58 5.84 -25.47 9.02
N GLY A 59 4.76 -25.26 9.80
CA GLY A 59 4.63 -24.14 10.74
C GLY A 59 4.36 -22.78 10.09
N VAL A 60 3.94 -22.75 8.81
CA VAL A 60 3.69 -21.51 8.08
C VAL A 60 2.31 -21.56 7.42
N ALA A 61 1.50 -20.53 7.66
CA ALA A 61 0.30 -20.30 6.88
C ALA A 61 0.66 -19.63 5.54
N THR A 62 0.23 -20.20 4.42
CA THR A 62 0.33 -19.54 3.10
C THR A 62 -1.05 -19.05 2.69
N LEU A 63 -1.19 -17.74 2.58
CA LEU A 63 -2.38 -17.09 2.05
C LEU A 63 -2.16 -16.86 0.55
N ARG A 64 -2.89 -17.58 -0.30
CA ARG A 64 -2.72 -17.56 -1.76
C ARG A 64 -3.95 -16.96 -2.44
N LEU A 65 -3.71 -16.01 -3.33
CA LEU A 65 -4.74 -15.35 -4.10
C LEU A 65 -4.42 -15.42 -5.59
N ASP A 66 -5.30 -16.05 -6.36
CA ASP A 66 -5.27 -15.99 -7.82
C ASP A 66 -6.09 -14.79 -8.29
N ALA A 67 -5.40 -13.72 -8.71
CA ALA A 67 -6.03 -12.47 -9.12
C ALA A 67 -6.36 -12.42 -10.63
N ARG A 68 -5.92 -13.39 -11.42
CA ARG A 68 -6.09 -13.40 -12.89
C ARG A 68 -7.55 -13.32 -13.36
N PRO A 69 -8.53 -13.90 -12.64
CA PRO A 69 -9.94 -13.71 -12.99
C PRO A 69 -10.45 -12.29 -12.71
N ASP A 70 -9.74 -11.50 -11.92
CA ASP A 70 -10.15 -10.15 -11.53
C ASP A 70 -9.80 -9.12 -12.60
N LYS A 71 -10.82 -8.64 -13.31
CA LYS A 71 -10.59 -7.63 -14.38
C LYS A 71 -10.41 -6.21 -13.85
N ARG A 72 -10.69 -5.97 -12.56
CA ARG A 72 -10.79 -4.63 -11.99
C ARG A 72 -9.53 -4.25 -11.21
N ASN A 73 -8.77 -5.24 -10.74
CA ASN A 73 -7.73 -5.08 -9.74
C ASN A 73 -8.26 -4.34 -8.50
N ILE A 74 -9.50 -4.65 -8.08
CA ILE A 74 -10.14 -4.15 -6.86
C ILE A 74 -10.55 -5.38 -6.06
N TRP A 75 -9.69 -5.80 -5.14
CA TRP A 75 -9.93 -6.95 -4.28
C TRP A 75 -9.18 -6.82 -2.96
N TYR A 76 -9.77 -7.38 -1.91
CA TYR A 76 -9.10 -7.61 -0.64
C TYR A 76 -9.16 -9.09 -0.28
N ALA A 77 -8.14 -9.58 0.42
CA ALA A 77 -8.16 -10.91 1.02
C ALA A 77 -7.52 -10.89 2.41
N PHE A 78 -8.15 -11.59 3.35
CA PHE A 78 -7.67 -11.63 4.72
C PHE A 78 -8.08 -12.89 5.46
N VAL A 79 -7.29 -13.23 6.47
CA VAL A 79 -7.67 -14.19 7.51
C VAL A 79 -7.77 -13.48 8.85
N HIS A 80 -8.77 -13.85 9.63
CA HIS A 80 -8.90 -13.36 11.00
C HIS A 80 -9.26 -14.47 11.97
N ARG A 81 -9.01 -14.23 13.25
CA ARG A 81 -9.35 -15.13 14.34
C ARG A 81 -9.72 -14.36 15.59
N ASP A 82 -10.62 -14.93 16.38
CA ASP A 82 -10.89 -14.44 17.72
C ASP A 82 -9.69 -14.72 18.64
N ALA A 83 -9.04 -13.66 19.08
CA ALA A 83 -7.90 -13.68 19.98
C ALA A 83 -8.31 -13.48 21.45
N SER A 84 -9.59 -13.33 21.77
CA SER A 84 -10.05 -12.93 23.11
C SER A 84 -9.70 -13.91 24.24
N GLY A 85 -9.79 -15.22 23.97
CA GLY A 85 -9.77 -16.28 24.98
C GLY A 85 -8.61 -16.20 25.99
N PRO A 86 -7.35 -16.13 25.54
CA PRO A 86 -6.20 -16.12 26.46
C PRO A 86 -5.75 -14.70 26.88
N LEU A 87 -6.41 -13.65 26.38
CA LEU A 87 -6.05 -12.27 26.70
C LEU A 87 -6.61 -11.84 28.05
N ASN A 88 -5.82 -11.07 28.80
CA ASN A 88 -6.22 -10.44 30.05
C ASN A 88 -7.02 -9.15 29.79
N LEU A 89 -8.17 -9.30 29.14
CA LEU A 89 -8.99 -8.20 28.60
C LEU A 89 -9.48 -7.21 29.67
N LYS A 90 -9.60 -7.63 30.94
CA LYS A 90 -9.92 -6.73 32.06
C LYS A 90 -8.91 -5.59 32.22
N ASN A 91 -7.65 -5.78 31.79
CA ASN A 91 -6.66 -4.71 31.84
C ASN A 91 -6.95 -3.59 30.84
N LEU A 92 -7.70 -3.83 29.76
CA LEU A 92 -8.07 -2.79 28.79
C LEU A 92 -9.01 -1.73 29.39
N ALA A 93 -9.70 -2.04 30.49
CA ALA A 93 -10.48 -1.05 31.25
C ALA A 93 -9.59 -0.11 32.10
N ARG A 94 -8.29 -0.39 32.24
CA ARG A 94 -7.36 0.40 33.04
C ARG A 94 -6.64 1.43 32.16
N PRO A 95 -6.46 2.67 32.64
CA PRO A 95 -5.64 3.66 31.93
C PRO A 95 -4.22 3.14 31.64
N GLY A 96 -3.68 3.49 30.47
CA GLY A 96 -2.31 3.14 30.08
C GLY A 96 -2.12 1.72 29.54
N TYR A 97 -3.20 0.98 29.29
CA TYR A 97 -3.17 -0.30 28.59
C TYR A 97 -3.75 -0.18 27.17
N GLY A 98 -3.28 -1.05 26.29
CA GLY A 98 -3.79 -1.22 24.93
C GLY A 98 -3.48 -2.61 24.41
N LEU A 99 -3.66 -2.79 23.11
CA LEU A 99 -3.35 -4.03 22.41
C LEU A 99 -2.11 -3.86 21.55
N ARG A 100 -1.30 -4.89 21.45
CA ARG A 100 -0.27 -5.01 20.41
C ARG A 100 -0.57 -6.23 19.57
N ILE A 101 -0.62 -6.05 18.25
CA ILE A 101 -0.64 -7.15 17.28
C ILE A 101 0.72 -7.19 16.59
N THR A 102 1.27 -8.40 16.39
CA THR A 102 2.54 -8.62 15.71
C THR A 102 2.38 -9.80 14.76
N ALA A 103 2.90 -9.67 13.55
CA ALA A 103 2.97 -10.77 12.59
C ALA A 103 4.37 -10.83 11.99
N ARG A 104 4.82 -12.04 11.64
CA ARG A 104 5.99 -12.21 10.79
C ARG A 104 5.54 -12.77 9.45
N VAL A 105 5.77 -12.00 8.40
CA VAL A 105 5.20 -12.24 7.07
C VAL A 105 6.27 -12.21 5.98
N LYS A 106 6.03 -12.94 4.88
CA LYS A 106 6.90 -12.94 3.71
C LYS A 106 6.07 -12.82 2.43
N PRO A 107 6.15 -11.68 1.71
CA PRO A 107 5.40 -11.48 0.49
C PRO A 107 6.10 -12.16 -0.69
N SER A 108 5.33 -12.72 -1.61
CA SER A 108 5.84 -13.27 -2.88
C SER A 108 6.32 -12.21 -3.88
N HIS A 109 5.84 -10.97 -3.73
CA HIS A 109 6.13 -9.84 -4.63
C HIS A 109 6.53 -8.61 -3.82
N GLY A 110 7.29 -7.70 -4.41
CA GLY A 110 7.75 -6.48 -3.75
C GLY A 110 8.05 -5.35 -4.75
N PRO A 111 7.88 -4.08 -4.35
CA PRO A 111 7.29 -3.64 -3.09
C PRO A 111 5.79 -3.94 -3.01
N ARG A 112 5.31 -4.35 -1.84
CA ARG A 112 3.89 -4.64 -1.58
C ARG A 112 3.48 -4.26 -0.16
N ARG A 113 2.24 -3.82 0.00
CA ARG A 113 1.65 -3.47 1.29
C ARG A 113 0.76 -4.59 1.81
N VAL A 114 0.91 -4.89 3.10
CA VAL A 114 0.01 -5.75 3.87
C VAL A 114 -0.64 -4.93 4.97
N ASN A 115 -1.69 -5.45 5.61
CA ASN A 115 -2.31 -4.79 6.75
C ASN A 115 -2.40 -5.70 7.97
N LEU A 116 -2.30 -5.07 9.14
CA LEU A 116 -2.75 -5.64 10.40
C LEU A 116 -4.03 -4.94 10.83
N TYR A 117 -4.97 -5.72 11.36
CA TYR A 117 -6.23 -5.21 11.84
C TYR A 117 -6.61 -5.80 13.20
N LEU A 118 -7.08 -4.92 14.09
CA LEU A 118 -7.68 -5.26 15.37
C LEU A 118 -9.08 -4.67 15.45
N LYS A 119 -10.07 -5.49 15.80
CA LYS A 119 -11.46 -5.05 15.95
C LYS A 119 -12.12 -5.65 17.17
N SER A 120 -12.78 -4.80 17.95
CA SER A 120 -13.74 -5.22 18.95
C SER A 120 -15.15 -5.16 18.35
N LEU A 121 -15.83 -6.31 18.28
CA LEU A 121 -17.12 -6.42 17.59
C LEU A 121 -18.28 -5.63 18.24
N ALA A 122 -18.08 -5.03 19.42
CA ALA A 122 -19.13 -4.33 20.14
C ALA A 122 -18.87 -2.84 20.41
N SER A 123 -17.61 -2.41 20.52
CA SER A 123 -17.28 -1.01 20.85
C SER A 123 -17.13 -0.12 19.60
N GLY A 124 -17.00 -0.71 18.41
CA GLY A 124 -16.70 0.02 17.18
C GLY A 124 -15.23 0.45 17.06
N ASP A 125 -14.43 0.29 18.12
CA ASP A 125 -12.98 0.53 18.08
C ASP A 125 -12.33 -0.43 17.09
N GLU A 126 -11.73 0.15 16.06
CA GLU A 126 -11.02 -0.57 15.01
C GLU A 126 -9.69 0.11 14.71
N PHE A 127 -8.66 -0.70 14.52
CA PHE A 127 -7.31 -0.23 14.22
C PHE A 127 -6.85 -1.00 12.99
N LEU A 128 -6.73 -0.30 11.86
CA LEU A 128 -6.16 -0.80 10.62
C LEU A 128 -4.87 -0.04 10.34
N ARG A 129 -3.77 -0.76 10.09
CA ARG A 129 -2.51 -0.18 9.64
C ARG A 129 -1.95 -0.96 8.48
N GLU A 130 -1.42 -0.24 7.50
CA GLU A 130 -0.65 -0.75 6.39
C GLU A 130 0.83 -0.82 6.73
N PHE A 131 1.53 -1.77 6.11
CA PHE A 131 2.97 -1.92 6.21
C PHE A 131 3.54 -2.10 4.81
N ASP A 132 4.42 -1.20 4.38
CA ASP A 132 5.14 -1.31 3.12
C ASP A 132 6.29 -2.31 3.25
N LEU A 133 6.24 -3.40 2.48
CA LEU A 133 7.25 -4.44 2.45
C LEU A 133 8.07 -4.28 1.16
N PRO A 134 9.34 -3.83 1.25
CA PRO A 134 10.06 -3.33 0.09
C PRO A 134 10.53 -4.41 -0.89
N ALA A 135 10.67 -5.66 -0.45
CA ALA A 135 11.20 -6.74 -1.29
C ALA A 135 10.39 -8.04 -1.18
N ALA A 136 10.38 -8.80 -2.26
CA ALA A 136 9.82 -10.14 -2.32
C ALA A 136 10.70 -11.16 -1.58
N GLY A 137 10.10 -12.24 -1.10
CA GLY A 137 10.80 -13.42 -0.59
C GLY A 137 11.53 -13.24 0.75
N GLN A 138 11.39 -12.07 1.39
CA GLN A 138 12.01 -11.77 2.69
C GLN A 138 11.00 -11.83 3.83
N TRP A 139 11.44 -12.31 5.00
CA TRP A 139 10.63 -12.25 6.21
C TRP A 139 10.70 -10.86 6.84
N TYR A 140 9.53 -10.28 7.11
CA TYR A 140 9.35 -9.02 7.81
C TYR A 140 8.58 -9.25 9.10
N GLU A 141 9.07 -8.75 10.21
CA GLU A 141 8.27 -8.61 11.43
C GLU A 141 7.60 -7.24 11.42
N ILE A 142 6.28 -7.23 11.55
CA ILE A 142 5.45 -6.02 11.56
C ILE A 142 4.59 -6.02 12.81
N SER A 143 4.42 -4.85 13.43
CA SER A 143 3.53 -4.71 14.58
C SER A 143 2.82 -3.37 14.60
N MET A 144 1.67 -3.33 15.25
CA MET A 144 1.06 -2.07 15.68
C MET A 144 0.62 -2.18 17.13
N THR A 145 0.85 -1.10 17.88
CA THR A 145 0.35 -0.92 19.24
C THR A 145 -0.77 0.10 19.23
N THR A 146 -1.95 -0.28 19.74
CA THR A 146 -3.10 0.62 19.80
C THR A 146 -2.87 1.70 20.87
N GLY A 147 -3.64 2.80 20.78
CA GLY A 147 -3.87 3.64 21.95
C GLY A 147 -4.76 2.92 22.99
N PRO A 148 -5.41 3.67 23.91
CA PRO A 148 -6.48 3.13 24.72
C PRO A 148 -7.52 2.43 23.83
N PHE A 149 -7.84 1.18 24.15
CA PHE A 149 -8.71 0.33 23.33
C PHE A 149 -9.90 -0.13 24.18
N ARG A 150 -11.11 0.23 23.76
CA ARG A 150 -12.33 -0.16 24.47
C ARG A 150 -12.74 -1.55 24.04
N HIS A 151 -12.93 -2.42 25.02
CA HIS A 151 -13.43 -3.77 24.82
C HIS A 151 -14.56 -4.05 25.78
N GLN A 152 -15.65 -4.65 25.28
CA GLN A 152 -16.76 -5.10 26.09
C GLN A 152 -16.54 -6.56 26.49
N ALA A 153 -16.61 -6.86 27.80
CA ALA A 153 -16.46 -8.21 28.31
C ALA A 153 -17.42 -9.21 27.62
N GLY A 154 -16.90 -10.39 27.28
CA GLY A 154 -17.66 -11.46 26.59
C GLY A 154 -17.86 -11.24 25.10
N LYS A 155 -17.20 -10.25 24.48
CA LYS A 155 -17.21 -10.03 23.04
C LYS A 155 -15.89 -10.47 22.43
N SER A 156 -15.92 -10.84 21.15
CA SER A 156 -14.72 -11.25 20.43
C SER A 156 -13.81 -10.06 20.14
N LEU A 157 -12.51 -10.33 20.18
CA LEU A 157 -11.47 -9.43 19.70
C LEU A 157 -10.83 -10.11 18.49
N LEU A 158 -11.01 -9.53 17.30
CA LEU A 158 -10.45 -10.10 16.08
C LEU A 158 -9.04 -9.57 15.85
N GLY A 159 -8.10 -10.48 15.65
CA GLY A 159 -6.79 -10.21 15.08
C GLY A 159 -6.76 -10.67 13.62
N GLN A 160 -6.23 -9.84 12.73
CA GLN A 160 -6.28 -10.06 11.29
C GLN A 160 -4.96 -9.67 10.62
N VAL A 161 -4.60 -10.45 9.59
CA VAL A 161 -3.60 -10.11 8.59
C VAL A 161 -4.25 -10.14 7.20
N SER A 162 -3.94 -9.13 6.39
CA SER A 162 -4.54 -8.95 5.06
C SER A 162 -3.56 -8.46 4.02
N PHE A 163 -3.93 -8.64 2.76
CA PHE A 163 -3.30 -7.99 1.61
C PHE A 163 -4.37 -7.72 0.55
N MET A 164 -4.16 -6.67 -0.25
CA MET A 164 -5.19 -6.14 -1.15
C MET A 164 -4.55 -5.47 -2.36
N ASP A 165 -5.24 -5.58 -3.49
CA ASP A 165 -4.91 -4.92 -4.75
C ASP A 165 -3.47 -5.13 -5.22
N TRP A 166 -2.82 -6.25 -4.93
CA TRP A 166 -1.43 -6.53 -5.36
C TRP A 166 -1.22 -6.65 -6.87
N GLY A 167 -2.29 -6.52 -7.64
CA GLY A 167 -2.36 -6.67 -9.08
C GLY A 167 -3.42 -7.66 -9.52
N ASN A 168 -3.51 -7.87 -10.82
CA ASN A 168 -4.47 -8.80 -11.41
C ASN A 168 -3.91 -9.66 -12.53
N THR A 169 -2.58 -9.66 -12.71
CA THR A 169 -1.93 -10.45 -13.76
C THR A 169 -1.33 -11.76 -13.25
N ALA A 170 -1.24 -11.95 -11.92
CA ALA A 170 -0.51 -13.05 -11.32
C ALA A 170 -1.26 -13.75 -10.17
N VAL A 171 -0.61 -14.79 -9.66
CA VAL A 171 -0.95 -15.42 -8.39
C VAL A 171 -0.04 -14.82 -7.32
N TYR A 172 -0.66 -14.33 -6.25
CA TYR A 172 0.03 -13.72 -5.12
C TYR A 172 -0.03 -14.61 -3.90
N GLU A 173 1.08 -14.69 -3.19
CA GLU A 173 1.18 -15.38 -1.90
C GLU A 173 1.74 -14.45 -0.82
N LEU A 174 1.17 -14.58 0.38
CA LEU A 174 1.68 -14.05 1.63
C LEU A 174 1.87 -15.21 2.60
N ALA A 175 3.12 -15.51 2.92
CA ALA A 175 3.44 -16.47 3.98
C ALA A 175 3.37 -15.76 5.34
N VAL A 176 2.81 -16.42 6.34
CA VAL A 176 2.64 -15.93 7.72
C VAL A 176 3.24 -16.99 8.65
N ASP A 177 4.34 -16.63 9.30
CA ASP A 177 5.07 -17.48 10.27
C ASP A 177 4.30 -17.55 11.59
N TYR A 178 3.86 -16.40 12.09
CA TYR A 178 3.00 -16.34 13.27
C TYR A 178 2.12 -15.10 13.28
N LEU A 179 1.01 -15.16 14.02
CA LEU A 179 0.24 -13.99 14.46
C LEU A 179 0.16 -13.97 15.99
N ARG A 180 0.46 -12.81 16.58
CA ARG A 180 0.50 -12.60 18.02
C ARG A 180 -0.34 -11.41 18.42
N VAL A 181 -1.11 -11.54 19.50
CA VAL A 181 -1.87 -10.43 20.11
C VAL A 181 -1.63 -10.42 21.62
N ASP A 182 -1.35 -9.25 22.17
CA ASP A 182 -1.15 -9.05 23.61
C ASP A 182 -1.90 -7.84 24.14
N VAL A 183 -2.35 -7.94 25.38
CA VAL A 183 -2.67 -6.76 26.19
C VAL A 183 -1.38 -6.25 26.83
N VAL A 184 -0.98 -5.02 26.49
CA VAL A 184 0.30 -4.43 26.93
C VAL A 184 0.08 -3.16 27.74
N LYS A 185 1.03 -2.85 28.63
CA LYS A 185 1.17 -1.48 29.15
C LYS A 185 1.82 -0.64 28.06
N LEU A 186 1.17 0.45 27.66
CA LEU A 186 1.61 1.29 26.55
C LEU A 186 3.03 1.82 26.77
N ALA A 187 3.35 2.24 28.00
CA ALA A 187 4.67 2.73 28.37
C ALA A 187 5.80 1.68 28.30
N GLN A 188 5.47 0.40 28.15
CA GLN A 188 6.43 -0.72 28.15
C GLN A 188 6.43 -1.51 26.83
N ALA A 189 5.54 -1.19 25.88
CA ALA A 189 5.36 -1.96 24.65
C ALA A 189 6.55 -1.88 23.69
N GLY A 190 7.42 -0.88 23.84
CA GLY A 190 8.50 -0.59 22.91
C GLY A 190 7.99 -0.03 21.58
N PRO A 191 8.90 0.33 20.65
CA PRO A 191 8.50 0.79 19.32
C PRO A 191 7.81 -0.33 18.54
N ASP A 192 6.96 0.05 17.60
CA ASP A 192 6.41 -0.87 16.61
C ASP A 192 7.49 -1.32 15.62
N GLN A 193 7.39 -2.56 15.15
CA GLN A 193 8.25 -3.12 14.11
C GLN A 193 7.65 -2.82 12.73
N GLY A 194 8.50 -2.44 11.80
CA GLY A 194 8.08 -1.82 10.55
C GLY A 194 7.49 -0.42 10.78
N GLN A 195 7.00 0.21 9.70
CA GLN A 195 6.37 1.53 9.76
C GLN A 195 4.85 1.37 9.57
N PRO A 196 4.03 1.44 10.63
CA PRO A 196 2.58 1.38 10.50
C PRO A 196 2.06 2.67 9.84
N LEU A 197 1.45 2.52 8.66
CA LEU A 197 0.85 3.59 7.88
C LEU A 197 -0.67 3.59 8.05
N PRO A 198 -1.33 4.76 8.09
CA PRO A 198 -2.79 4.83 7.99
C PRO A 198 -3.26 4.28 6.65
N TYR A 199 -4.35 3.49 6.65
CA TYR A 199 -4.96 2.95 5.42
C TYR A 199 -5.51 4.04 4.48
N ARG A 200 -5.97 5.15 5.05
CA ARG A 200 -6.44 6.34 4.33
C ARG A 200 -5.87 7.56 5.04
N PRO A 201 -4.60 7.92 4.77
CA PRO A 201 -3.97 9.04 5.47
C PRO A 201 -4.71 10.33 5.13
N PRO A 202 -4.94 11.22 6.11
CA PRO A 202 -5.55 12.51 5.83
C PRO A 202 -4.69 13.32 4.86
N LEU A 203 -5.33 14.18 4.07
CA LEU A 203 -4.63 15.13 3.22
C LEU A 203 -4.01 16.22 4.11
N ALA A 204 -2.68 16.36 4.07
CA ALA A 204 -1.98 17.42 4.79
C ALA A 204 -2.27 18.82 4.19
N ASP A 205 -1.96 19.89 4.91
CA ASP A 205 -1.97 21.24 4.33
C ASP A 205 -0.75 21.42 3.41
N ALA A 206 -0.96 21.95 2.21
CA ALA A 206 0.09 22.22 1.23
C ALA A 206 1.13 23.22 1.76
N ALA A 207 0.73 24.16 2.63
CA ALA A 207 1.64 25.14 3.23
C ALA A 207 2.67 24.51 4.20
N GLY A 208 2.47 23.26 4.61
CA GLY A 208 3.36 22.54 5.51
C GLY A 208 4.55 21.84 4.84
N PHE A 209 4.67 21.93 3.51
CA PHE A 209 5.78 21.32 2.77
C PHE A 209 6.88 22.33 2.44
N GLY A 210 8.12 21.97 2.75
CA GLY A 210 9.30 22.78 2.45
C GLY A 210 9.76 22.67 1.00
N LEU A 211 9.30 21.66 0.26
CA LEU A 211 9.60 21.46 -1.15
C LEU A 211 8.32 21.30 -1.96
N GLU A 212 8.27 21.97 -3.10
CA GLU A 212 7.30 21.77 -4.17
C GLU A 212 8.09 21.59 -5.47
N ILE A 213 7.93 20.45 -6.12
CA ILE A 213 8.74 20.07 -7.29
C ILE A 213 7.77 19.79 -8.45
N PRO A 214 7.80 20.58 -9.53
CA PRO A 214 7.01 20.28 -10.71
C PRO A 214 7.52 19.02 -11.40
N VAL A 215 6.63 18.35 -12.12
CA VAL A 215 6.99 17.24 -13.00
C VAL A 215 8.02 17.71 -14.03
N ALA A 216 9.01 16.87 -14.29
CA ALA A 216 10.11 17.16 -15.22
C ALA A 216 9.89 16.56 -16.61
N ALA A 217 9.04 15.54 -16.73
CA ALA A 217 8.54 15.01 -17.99
C ALA A 217 7.22 14.27 -17.75
N ASP A 218 6.24 14.46 -18.61
CA ASP A 218 5.00 13.69 -18.63
C ASP A 218 4.57 13.30 -20.06
N VAL A 219 3.96 12.14 -20.20
CA VAL A 219 3.60 11.62 -21.53
C VAL A 219 2.44 10.64 -21.45
N THR A 220 1.65 10.57 -22.52
CA THR A 220 0.66 9.50 -22.69
C THR A 220 1.30 8.32 -23.42
N VAL A 221 1.11 7.10 -22.90
CA VAL A 221 1.44 5.86 -23.60
C VAL A 221 0.20 4.98 -23.75
N ASP A 222 0.18 4.13 -24.78
CA ASP A 222 -1.02 3.38 -25.17
C ASP A 222 -0.71 1.89 -25.32
N ARG A 223 -1.56 1.04 -24.73
CA ARG A 223 -1.48 -0.42 -24.89
C ARG A 223 -1.92 -0.90 -26.27
N GLN A 224 -2.78 -0.15 -26.94
CA GLN A 224 -3.28 -0.49 -28.27
C GLN A 224 -2.27 -0.17 -29.37
N TYR A 225 -1.45 0.87 -29.16
CA TYR A 225 -0.41 1.33 -30.08
C TYR A 225 0.92 1.47 -29.34
N PRO A 226 1.51 0.36 -28.87
CA PRO A 226 2.64 0.40 -27.93
C PRO A 226 3.93 0.94 -28.54
N ASP A 227 4.04 0.95 -29.87
CA ASP A 227 5.17 1.40 -30.68
C ASP A 227 5.08 2.88 -31.09
N VAL A 228 4.00 3.57 -30.74
CA VAL A 228 3.75 4.96 -31.13
C VAL A 228 4.04 5.90 -29.97
N ASN A 229 4.82 6.96 -30.23
CA ASN A 229 4.95 8.09 -29.32
C ASN A 229 3.73 9.01 -29.51
N LEU A 230 3.07 9.36 -28.41
CA LEU A 230 1.85 10.18 -28.42
C LEU A 230 2.08 11.64 -27.99
N ALA A 231 3.34 12.08 -27.88
CA ALA A 231 3.68 13.45 -27.54
C ALA A 231 3.92 14.29 -28.82
N PRO A 232 3.35 15.50 -28.94
CA PRO A 232 2.32 16.08 -28.06
C PRO A 232 0.93 15.52 -28.39
N TRP A 233 0.14 15.25 -27.35
CA TRP A 233 -1.28 14.94 -27.51
C TRP A 233 -2.09 16.23 -27.37
N VAL A 234 -2.87 16.59 -28.40
CA VAL A 234 -3.58 17.88 -28.45
C VAL A 234 -5.07 17.69 -28.74
N ALA A 235 -5.87 18.66 -28.33
CA ALA A 235 -7.25 18.77 -28.80
C ALA A 235 -7.32 19.68 -30.04
N ASP A 236 -8.15 19.30 -31.01
CA ASP A 236 -8.44 20.15 -32.17
C ASP A 236 -8.92 21.54 -31.71
N GLY A 237 -8.34 22.60 -32.31
CA GLY A 237 -8.63 23.99 -31.95
C GLY A 237 -7.68 24.63 -30.92
N ALA A 238 -6.63 23.91 -30.48
CA ALA A 238 -5.33 24.38 -29.97
C ALA A 238 -5.23 25.51 -28.90
N ALA A 239 -6.31 25.96 -28.26
CA ALA A 239 -6.22 26.97 -27.18
C ALA A 239 -5.68 26.42 -25.85
N ASP A 240 -5.66 25.09 -25.69
CA ASP A 240 -5.46 24.41 -24.40
C ASP A 240 -4.02 23.92 -24.14
N GLY A 241 -3.14 23.98 -25.15
CA GLY A 241 -1.82 23.37 -25.11
C GLY A 241 -1.84 21.84 -25.17
N PRO A 242 -0.70 21.18 -24.95
CA PRO A 242 -0.60 19.73 -24.84
C PRO A 242 -1.42 19.18 -23.66
N LEU A 243 -1.80 17.91 -23.76
CA LEU A 243 -2.70 17.20 -22.85
C LEU A 243 -2.18 15.78 -22.59
N LEU A 244 -2.64 15.15 -21.51
CA LEU A 244 -2.41 13.73 -21.27
C LEU A 244 -3.76 12.98 -21.30
N ALA A 245 -3.80 11.78 -21.89
CA ALA A 245 -5.01 10.97 -21.93
C ALA A 245 -4.89 9.73 -21.02
N VAL A 246 -5.92 9.49 -20.21
CA VAL A 246 -6.05 8.31 -19.36
C VAL A 246 -7.40 7.66 -19.64
N ASP A 247 -7.40 6.50 -20.27
CA ASP A 247 -8.59 5.74 -20.65
C ASP A 247 -8.28 4.24 -20.74
N GLY A 248 -9.22 3.43 -21.23
CA GLY A 248 -9.11 1.97 -21.27
C GLY A 248 -7.82 1.39 -21.89
N SER A 249 -7.14 2.12 -22.77
CA SER A 249 -5.83 1.70 -23.31
C SER A 249 -4.68 2.63 -22.94
N ARG A 250 -4.98 3.89 -22.60
CA ARG A 250 -3.97 4.94 -22.35
C ARG A 250 -3.69 5.19 -20.88
N MET A 251 -2.43 5.48 -20.58
CA MET A 251 -1.97 5.86 -19.25
C MET A 251 -1.02 7.06 -19.34
N ALA A 252 -1.01 7.89 -18.30
CA ALA A 252 -0.09 9.02 -18.20
C ALA A 252 1.10 8.63 -17.33
N LEU A 253 2.32 8.80 -17.87
CA LEU A 253 3.57 8.61 -17.15
C LEU A 253 4.06 9.97 -16.66
N LEU A 254 4.58 10.02 -15.43
CA LEU A 254 5.12 11.25 -14.84
C LEU A 254 6.47 10.96 -14.18
N ARG A 255 7.46 11.80 -14.45
CA ARG A 255 8.80 11.72 -13.87
C ARG A 255 9.22 13.06 -13.28
N TRP A 256 9.92 13.02 -12.16
CA TRP A 256 10.53 14.19 -11.51
C TRP A 256 12.05 14.09 -11.53
N ASP A 257 12.73 15.23 -11.65
CA ASP A 257 14.15 15.32 -11.32
C ASP A 257 14.29 15.53 -9.81
N LEU A 258 14.74 14.48 -9.12
CA LEU A 258 14.98 14.48 -7.68
C LEU A 258 16.47 14.35 -7.34
N SER A 259 17.35 14.57 -8.33
CA SER A 259 18.80 14.41 -8.17
C SER A 259 19.37 15.26 -7.03
N ALA A 260 18.83 16.47 -6.83
CA ALA A 260 19.19 17.37 -5.73
C ALA A 260 18.83 16.83 -4.34
N LEU A 261 17.94 15.83 -4.24
CA LEU A 261 17.52 15.21 -2.98
C LEU A 261 18.24 13.89 -2.71
N LYS A 262 19.17 13.47 -3.58
CA LYS A 262 19.86 12.18 -3.43
C LYS A 262 20.51 12.05 -2.04
N GLY A 263 20.19 10.96 -1.34
CA GLY A 263 20.71 10.66 0.00
C GLY A 263 19.96 11.36 1.14
N LYS A 264 18.97 12.21 0.84
CA LYS A 264 18.08 12.80 1.84
C LYS A 264 17.05 11.80 2.34
N GLN A 265 16.61 11.97 3.59
CA GLN A 265 15.52 11.18 4.16
C GLN A 265 14.21 11.95 4.06
N VAL A 266 13.18 11.32 3.49
CA VAL A 266 11.83 11.90 3.41
C VAL A 266 11.18 11.85 4.79
N LYS A 267 10.66 13.00 5.23
CA LYS A 267 9.92 13.14 6.48
C LYS A 267 8.43 13.00 6.25
N GLY A 268 7.89 11.85 6.65
CA GLY A 268 6.44 11.62 6.64
C GLY A 268 5.85 11.57 5.22
N PRO A 269 4.51 11.55 5.13
CA PRO A 269 3.82 11.56 3.84
C PRO A 269 3.96 12.91 3.13
N GLY A 270 3.76 12.90 1.82
CA GLY A 270 3.73 14.08 0.96
C GLY A 270 2.47 14.15 0.11
N GLN A 271 2.45 15.07 -0.86
CA GLN A 271 1.33 15.24 -1.77
C GLN A 271 1.76 15.03 -3.22
N PHE A 272 0.82 14.51 -4.01
CA PHE A 272 0.85 14.57 -5.45
C PHE A 272 -0.38 15.34 -5.95
N GLU A 273 -0.14 16.31 -6.82
CA GLU A 273 -1.14 17.20 -7.40
C GLU A 273 -1.13 17.11 -8.92
N PHE A 274 -2.31 17.05 -9.54
CA PHE A 274 -2.48 17.08 -11.00
C PHE A 274 -3.81 17.74 -11.38
N TYR A 275 -3.97 18.07 -12.66
CA TYR A 275 -5.09 18.87 -13.16
C TYR A 275 -5.80 18.23 -14.33
N ALA A 276 -7.13 18.30 -14.31
CA ALA A 276 -7.97 17.86 -15.41
C ALA A 276 -8.32 19.00 -16.37
N ARG A 277 -8.56 18.63 -17.63
CA ARG A 277 -9.33 19.40 -18.60
C ARG A 277 -10.78 18.91 -18.63
N SER A 278 -10.97 17.60 -18.75
CA SER A 278 -12.28 16.96 -18.80
C SER A 278 -12.22 15.54 -18.25
N VAL A 279 -13.36 15.06 -17.76
CA VAL A 279 -13.53 13.71 -17.22
C VAL A 279 -14.88 13.17 -17.69
N TYR A 280 -14.86 11.99 -18.30
CA TYR A 280 -16.04 11.25 -18.74
C TYR A 280 -16.07 9.90 -18.04
N ARG A 281 -17.22 9.55 -17.46
CA ARG A 281 -17.45 8.29 -16.73
C ARG A 281 -18.95 8.02 -16.64
N LEU A 282 -19.31 6.83 -16.16
CA LEU A 282 -20.73 6.53 -15.90
C LEU A 282 -21.28 7.48 -14.82
N ALA A 283 -22.55 7.85 -14.96
CA ALA A 283 -23.25 8.65 -13.95
C ALA A 283 -23.35 7.92 -12.60
N GLN A 284 -23.41 6.59 -12.65
CA GLN A 284 -23.37 5.71 -11.49
C GLN A 284 -22.31 4.65 -11.74
N ASN A 285 -21.30 4.62 -10.88
CA ASN A 285 -20.22 3.64 -10.95
C ASN A 285 -20.40 2.59 -9.85
N PRO A 286 -20.00 1.33 -10.12
CA PRO A 286 -19.58 0.43 -9.05
C PRO A 286 -18.55 1.09 -8.13
N LYS A 287 -18.33 0.53 -6.95
CA LYS A 287 -17.29 1.01 -6.02
C LYS A 287 -15.94 1.18 -6.74
N ASP A 288 -15.31 2.33 -6.54
CA ASP A 288 -14.02 2.77 -7.08
C ASP A 288 -13.92 2.80 -8.64
N PHE A 289 -14.99 2.45 -9.36
CA PHE A 289 -15.07 2.59 -10.82
C PHE A 289 -15.20 4.07 -11.21
N GLY A 290 -14.60 4.44 -12.34
CA GLY A 290 -14.68 5.83 -12.82
C GLY A 290 -13.73 6.77 -12.07
N GLU A 291 -12.69 6.19 -11.45
CA GLU A 291 -11.56 6.86 -10.81
C GLU A 291 -10.28 6.66 -11.63
N VAL A 292 -9.19 7.29 -11.23
CA VAL A 292 -7.85 6.95 -11.69
C VAL A 292 -7.06 6.27 -10.59
N ARG A 293 -6.22 5.32 -10.98
CA ARG A 293 -5.28 4.62 -10.12
C ARG A 293 -3.89 5.22 -10.29
N ILE A 294 -3.27 5.60 -9.19
CA ILE A 294 -1.90 6.10 -9.17
C ILE A 294 -0.99 4.99 -8.66
N SER A 295 0.03 4.64 -9.42
CA SER A 295 0.98 3.57 -9.10
C SER A 295 2.42 4.00 -9.34
N GLU A 296 3.38 3.26 -8.77
CA GLU A 296 4.81 3.48 -8.98
C GLU A 296 5.26 2.92 -10.35
N ILE A 297 6.17 3.62 -11.02
CA ILE A 297 6.98 3.04 -12.11
C ILE A 297 8.25 2.47 -11.46
N LEU A 298 8.33 1.15 -11.31
CA LEU A 298 9.43 0.46 -10.64
C LEU A 298 10.61 0.19 -11.57
N GLY A 299 10.32 -0.08 -12.84
CA GLY A 299 11.28 -0.48 -13.84
C GLY A 299 11.22 0.39 -15.08
N GLY A 300 11.47 -0.22 -16.23
CA GLY A 300 11.46 0.46 -17.51
C GLY A 300 12.80 1.07 -17.90
N THR A 301 12.82 1.73 -19.05
CA THR A 301 13.93 2.59 -19.49
C THR A 301 14.03 3.78 -18.54
N PRO A 302 15.17 3.99 -17.84
CA PRO A 302 15.34 5.16 -16.98
C PRO A 302 15.45 6.42 -17.83
N ASP A 303 15.16 7.57 -17.22
CA ASP A 303 15.40 8.88 -17.83
C ASP A 303 14.83 9.04 -19.25
N TRP A 304 13.66 8.44 -19.49
CA TRP A 304 13.02 8.44 -20.80
C TRP A 304 12.77 9.87 -21.33
N PRO A 305 13.06 10.16 -22.62
CA PRO A 305 12.73 11.42 -23.27
C PRO A 305 11.27 11.43 -23.73
N GLU A 306 10.57 12.52 -23.45
CA GLU A 306 9.16 12.70 -23.78
C GLU A 306 8.89 12.60 -25.29
N GLU A 307 9.80 13.17 -26.09
CA GLU A 307 9.71 13.28 -27.54
C GLU A 307 9.86 11.95 -28.31
N SER A 308 10.21 10.86 -27.63
CA SER A 308 10.43 9.56 -28.30
C SER A 308 9.99 8.33 -27.53
N ILE A 309 9.64 8.45 -26.24
CA ILE A 309 9.22 7.30 -25.45
C ILE A 309 7.91 6.70 -25.99
N THR A 310 7.89 5.37 -26.06
CA THR A 310 6.71 4.57 -26.40
C THR A 310 6.47 3.57 -25.28
N LEU A 311 5.30 2.91 -25.24
CA LEU A 311 5.08 1.86 -24.22
C LEU A 311 6.08 0.71 -24.42
N GLU A 312 6.29 0.27 -25.66
CA GLU A 312 7.25 -0.79 -25.99
C GLU A 312 8.68 -0.40 -25.59
N GLY A 313 9.09 0.83 -25.90
CA GLY A 313 10.40 1.35 -25.54
C GLY A 313 10.59 1.49 -24.02
N LEU A 314 9.53 1.84 -23.28
CA LEU A 314 9.55 1.84 -21.82
C LEU A 314 9.71 0.42 -21.28
N LEU A 315 8.90 -0.52 -21.77
CA LEU A 315 8.87 -1.90 -21.26
C LEU A 315 10.17 -2.65 -21.59
N GLY A 316 10.74 -2.42 -22.77
CA GLY A 316 11.94 -3.10 -23.25
C GLY A 316 11.75 -4.63 -23.32
N GLY A 317 10.57 -5.08 -23.75
CA GLY A 317 10.19 -6.50 -23.81
C GLY A 317 9.81 -7.16 -22.48
N ARG A 318 9.86 -6.43 -21.36
CA ARG A 318 9.42 -6.95 -20.06
C ARG A 318 7.89 -6.89 -19.89
N PRO A 319 7.30 -7.78 -19.07
CA PRO A 319 5.90 -7.65 -18.67
C PRO A 319 5.61 -6.31 -17.98
N GLU A 320 4.42 -5.73 -18.21
CA GLU A 320 3.98 -4.51 -17.52
C GLU A 320 4.09 -4.61 -15.99
N ALA A 321 3.82 -5.79 -15.41
CA ALA A 321 3.88 -6.04 -13.97
C ALA A 321 5.31 -5.92 -13.36
N GLU A 322 6.35 -5.98 -14.19
CA GLU A 322 7.74 -5.75 -13.76
C GLU A 322 8.14 -4.27 -13.86
N VAL A 323 7.40 -3.47 -14.63
CA VAL A 323 7.70 -2.05 -14.87
C VAL A 323 6.81 -1.16 -14.02
N PHE A 324 5.54 -1.50 -13.86
CA PHE A 324 4.57 -0.79 -13.05
C PHE A 324 4.23 -1.59 -11.80
N ASN A 325 4.26 -0.94 -10.63
CA ASN A 325 3.71 -1.55 -9.43
C ASN A 325 2.20 -1.71 -9.61
N GLU A 326 1.73 -2.94 -9.76
CA GLU A 326 0.30 -3.20 -9.90
C GLU A 326 -0.49 -2.88 -8.64
N GLN A 327 0.18 -2.82 -7.48
CA GLN A 327 -0.45 -2.27 -6.30
C GLN A 327 -0.65 -0.77 -6.46
N THR A 328 -1.91 -0.35 -6.36
CA THR A 328 -2.26 1.07 -6.28
C THR A 328 -1.46 1.71 -5.15
N ILE A 329 -1.11 2.99 -5.27
CA ILE A 329 -0.78 3.85 -4.13
C ILE A 329 -2.11 4.36 -3.56
N VAL A 330 -2.93 4.92 -4.45
CA VAL A 330 -4.24 5.49 -4.16
C VAL A 330 -5.10 5.45 -5.42
N ASP A 331 -6.37 5.11 -5.23
CA ASP A 331 -7.44 5.32 -6.21
C ASP A 331 -8.14 6.63 -5.87
N VAL A 332 -8.36 7.48 -6.87
CA VAL A 332 -8.90 8.82 -6.65
C VAL A 332 -9.85 9.25 -7.75
N ALA A 333 -11.00 9.80 -7.33
CA ALA A 333 -11.89 10.53 -8.21
C ALA A 333 -11.20 11.81 -8.72
N VAL A 334 -11.04 11.92 -10.04
CA VAL A 334 -10.51 13.12 -10.69
C VAL A 334 -11.51 14.26 -10.55
N THR A 335 -11.02 15.43 -10.14
CA THR A 335 -11.80 16.66 -10.02
C THR A 335 -12.15 17.17 -11.42
N PRO A 336 -13.43 17.20 -11.82
CA PRO A 336 -13.81 17.51 -13.19
C PRO A 336 -13.67 18.99 -13.53
N GLY A 337 -13.59 19.27 -14.84
CA GLY A 337 -13.64 20.61 -15.42
C GLY A 337 -12.26 21.21 -15.74
N PRO A 338 -12.22 22.29 -16.54
CA PRO A 338 -10.97 22.93 -16.94
C PRO A 338 -10.19 23.48 -15.73
N GLY A 339 -9.01 22.91 -15.47
CA GLY A 339 -8.20 23.28 -14.29
C GLY A 339 -8.68 22.62 -12.99
N GLY A 340 -9.55 21.60 -13.08
CA GLY A 340 -9.98 20.80 -11.94
C GLY A 340 -8.78 20.16 -11.26
N LYS A 341 -8.49 20.57 -10.03
CA LYS A 341 -7.29 20.18 -9.28
C LYS A 341 -7.57 18.98 -8.40
N THR A 342 -6.82 17.90 -8.57
CA THR A 342 -6.84 16.74 -7.70
C THR A 342 -5.56 16.66 -6.90
N VAL A 343 -5.67 16.43 -5.60
CA VAL A 343 -4.52 16.29 -4.69
C VAL A 343 -4.70 15.01 -3.88
N VAL A 344 -3.66 14.20 -3.82
CA VAL A 344 -3.63 12.96 -3.05
C VAL A 344 -2.43 12.90 -2.14
N THR A 345 -2.53 12.11 -1.07
CA THR A 345 -1.41 11.81 -0.18
C THR A 345 -0.56 10.68 -0.75
N ILE A 346 0.75 10.86 -0.80
CA ILE A 346 1.73 9.82 -1.13
C ILE A 346 2.44 9.41 0.17
N SER A 347 2.52 8.10 0.42
CA SER A 347 3.14 7.57 1.64
C SER A 347 4.66 7.85 1.66
N GLN A 348 5.22 7.94 2.86
CA GLN A 348 6.65 8.17 3.06
C GLN A 348 7.52 7.13 2.32
N PRO A 349 7.23 5.80 2.36
CA PRO A 349 8.08 4.82 1.67
C PRO A 349 8.10 4.98 0.15
N VAL A 350 6.98 5.37 -0.46
CA VAL A 350 6.90 5.63 -1.91
C VAL A 350 7.74 6.88 -2.26
N LEU A 351 7.59 7.96 -1.50
CA LEU A 351 8.40 9.17 -1.70
C LEU A 351 9.89 8.90 -1.48
N GLN A 352 10.24 8.09 -0.48
CA GLN A 352 11.62 7.70 -0.26
C GLN A 352 12.17 6.91 -1.45
N ARG A 353 11.38 5.99 -2.03
CA ARG A 353 11.80 5.27 -3.24
C ARG A 353 11.97 6.19 -4.45
N LEU A 354 11.13 7.22 -4.60
CA LEU A 354 11.31 8.25 -5.63
C LEU A 354 12.62 9.01 -5.42
N VAL A 355 12.89 9.51 -4.20
CA VAL A 355 14.12 10.23 -3.85
C VAL A 355 15.38 9.36 -4.03
N ASP A 356 15.29 8.08 -3.69
CA ASP A 356 16.37 7.11 -3.85
C ASP A 356 16.57 6.67 -5.32
N GLY A 357 15.65 7.03 -6.22
CA GLY A 357 15.62 6.56 -7.61
C GLY A 357 15.27 5.07 -7.78
N ARG A 358 14.72 4.43 -6.74
CA ARG A 358 14.18 3.06 -6.77
C ARG A 358 12.82 3.00 -7.48
N THR A 359 12.06 4.09 -7.41
CA THR A 359 10.88 4.34 -8.24
C THR A 359 11.25 5.41 -9.26
N LYS A 360 10.99 5.15 -10.54
CA LYS A 360 11.36 6.01 -11.69
C LYS A 360 10.34 7.10 -11.97
N GLY A 361 9.18 7.05 -11.33
CA GLY A 361 8.09 7.99 -11.55
C GLY A 361 6.77 7.43 -11.05
N LEU A 362 5.69 8.13 -11.40
CA LEU A 362 4.32 7.70 -11.13
C LEU A 362 3.60 7.46 -12.46
N VAL A 363 2.64 6.53 -12.45
CA VAL A 363 1.76 6.27 -13.58
C VAL A 363 0.31 6.45 -13.14
N ILE A 364 -0.47 7.20 -13.92
CA ILE A 364 -1.91 7.37 -13.75
C ILE A 364 -2.61 6.45 -14.76
N ARG A 365 -3.36 5.49 -14.23
CA ARG A 365 -4.07 4.45 -15.01
C ARG A 365 -5.58 4.63 -14.84
N PRO A 366 -6.39 4.21 -15.83
CA PRO A 366 -7.83 4.14 -15.62
C PRO A 366 -8.18 3.12 -14.52
N LEU A 367 -9.20 3.39 -13.72
CA LEU A 367 -9.85 2.38 -12.88
C LEU A 367 -11.31 2.20 -13.34
N GLY A 368 -11.52 1.16 -14.15
CA GLY A 368 -12.81 0.91 -14.80
C GLY A 368 -13.09 1.87 -15.96
N ALA A 369 -14.37 2.18 -16.17
CA ALA A 369 -14.83 2.99 -17.30
C ALA A 369 -14.66 4.50 -17.04
N ILE A 370 -13.47 5.01 -17.32
CA ILE A 370 -13.12 6.43 -17.30
C ILE A 370 -12.41 6.84 -18.60
N SER A 371 -12.67 8.06 -19.05
CA SER A 371 -11.81 8.79 -19.98
C SER A 371 -11.50 10.15 -19.35
N ALA A 372 -10.28 10.32 -18.88
CA ALA A 372 -9.79 11.57 -18.31
C ALA A 372 -8.77 12.20 -19.24
N VAL A 373 -8.94 13.50 -19.47
CA VAL A 373 -7.98 14.33 -20.20
C VAL A 373 -7.35 15.24 -19.17
N LEU A 374 -6.07 15.04 -18.90
CA LEU A 374 -5.28 15.80 -17.93
C LEU A 374 -4.47 16.88 -18.63
N ARG A 375 -4.00 17.84 -17.85
CA ARG A 375 -3.08 18.88 -18.33
C ARG A 375 -1.66 18.35 -18.29
N ASP A 376 -0.96 18.60 -19.38
CA ASP A 376 0.47 18.37 -19.54
C ASP A 376 1.30 19.45 -18.83
N ALA A 377 2.58 19.17 -18.57
CA ALA A 377 3.52 20.09 -17.95
C ALA A 377 3.60 21.45 -18.66
N ASP A 378 3.57 21.48 -20.00
CA ASP A 378 3.72 22.70 -20.78
C ASP A 378 2.40 23.49 -20.94
N ALA A 379 1.27 22.91 -20.51
CA ALA A 379 -0.03 23.53 -20.64
C ALA A 379 -0.14 24.86 -19.87
N ALA A 380 -0.58 25.91 -20.58
CA ALA A 380 -0.71 27.27 -20.05
C ALA A 380 0.57 27.80 -19.37
N GLY A 381 1.73 27.50 -19.96
CA GLY A 381 3.02 27.99 -19.48
C GLY A 381 3.43 27.43 -18.12
N GLY A 382 3.19 26.14 -17.87
CA GLY A 382 3.60 25.47 -16.62
C GLY A 382 2.62 25.60 -15.47
N ARG A 383 1.54 26.38 -15.62
CA ARG A 383 0.56 26.61 -14.55
C ARG A 383 -0.04 25.30 -14.03
N TYR A 384 -0.31 24.37 -14.94
CA TYR A 384 -1.00 23.11 -14.65
C TYR A 384 -0.06 21.90 -14.57
N ALA A 385 1.25 22.12 -14.54
CA ALA A 385 2.21 21.04 -14.34
C ALA A 385 1.89 20.28 -13.04
N ALA A 386 1.94 18.95 -13.11
CA ALA A 386 1.76 18.11 -11.94
C ALA A 386 2.90 18.37 -10.92
N ARG A 387 2.62 18.20 -9.62
CA ARG A 387 3.58 18.58 -8.56
C ARG A 387 3.69 17.51 -7.49
N LEU A 388 4.91 17.31 -6.98
CA LEU A 388 5.17 16.62 -5.73
C LEU A 388 5.48 17.65 -4.63
N ARG A 389 4.88 17.47 -3.46
CA ARG A 389 5.21 18.23 -2.25
C ARG A 389 5.68 17.30 -1.16
N LEU A 390 6.81 17.61 -0.54
CA LEU A 390 7.43 16.75 0.47
C LEU A 390 8.35 17.54 1.40
N ASN A 391 8.73 16.90 2.50
CA ASN A 391 9.72 17.38 3.46
C ASN A 391 10.89 16.40 3.49
N VAL A 392 12.11 16.91 3.62
CA VAL A 392 13.33 16.08 3.69
C VAL A 392 14.27 16.54 4.82
N GLU A 393 15.15 15.65 5.26
CA GLU A 393 16.24 15.87 6.22
C GLU A 393 17.60 15.57 5.57
#